data_AF-F9PSA1-F1
#
_entry.id   AF-F9PSA1-F1
#
_cell.length_a   1.000
_cell.length_b   1.000
_cell.length_c   1.000
_cell.angle_alpha   90.00
_cell.angle_beta   90.00
_cell.angle_gamma   90.00
#
_symmetry.space_group_name_H-M   'P 1'
#
loop_
_entity.id
_entity.type
_entity.pdbx_description
1 polymer ?
#
loop_
_entity_poly.entity_id
_entity_poly.type
_entity_poly.pdbx_seq_one_letter_code
_entity_poly.pdbx_strand_id
1 'polypeptide(L)'
;MFFIDTLSEVPIYTQICNGIIKEIAEGNLKNGDELPSVRQLAKDFGINPMTVNKAYGILKSENIIEIDRRIGSIVYVRCTKKILKT
;
A
#
# COMPACT_ATOMS: atom_id res chain seq x y z
N MET A 1 2.54 -11.15 2.08
CA MET A 1 1.08 -10.94 1.89
C MET A 1 0.47 -10.63 3.26
N PHE A 2 -0.14 -9.45 3.42
CA PHE A 2 -0.67 -8.96 4.70
C PHE A 2 -2.19 -9.22 4.85
N PHE A 3 -2.70 -9.06 6.08
CA PHE A 3 -4.11 -9.26 6.43
C PHE A 3 -4.80 -7.94 6.81
N ILE A 4 -6.11 -7.87 6.60
CA ILE A 4 -6.96 -6.74 6.99
C ILE A 4 -8.03 -7.26 7.95
N ASP A 5 -8.10 -6.65 9.12
CA ASP A 5 -9.12 -6.91 10.14
C ASP A 5 -10.21 -5.83 10.09
N THR A 6 -11.40 -6.18 9.61
CA THR A 6 -12.53 -5.25 9.53
C THR A 6 -13.22 -4.99 10.86
N LEU A 7 -12.94 -5.78 11.90
CA LEU A 7 -13.47 -5.62 13.26
C LEU A 7 -12.55 -4.78 14.16
N SER A 8 -11.33 -4.51 13.70
CA SER A 8 -10.37 -3.68 14.41
C SER A 8 -10.83 -2.22 14.50
N GLU A 9 -10.44 -1.55 15.59
CA GLU A 9 -10.60 -0.09 15.75
C GLU A 9 -9.72 0.70 14.75
N VAL A 10 -8.71 0.04 14.16
CA VAL A 10 -7.84 0.67 13.17
C VAL A 10 -8.58 0.79 11.83
N PRO A 11 -8.68 2.00 11.24
CA PRO A 11 -9.33 2.16 9.94
C PRO A 11 -8.68 1.29 8.85
N ILE A 12 -9.49 0.67 8.00
CA ILE A 12 -9.03 -0.24 6.94
C ILE A 12 -7.96 0.39 6.04
N TYR A 13 -8.11 1.67 5.65
CA TYR A 13 -7.11 2.33 4.82
C TYR A 13 -5.74 2.42 5.52
N THR A 14 -5.71 2.61 6.84
CA THR A 14 -4.49 2.64 7.65
C THR A 14 -3.84 1.26 7.69
N GLN A 15 -4.65 0.19 7.81
CA GLN A 15 -4.16 -1.18 7.77
C GLN A 15 -3.51 -1.52 6.42
N ILE A 16 -4.10 -1.06 5.31
CA ILE A 16 -3.52 -1.22 3.96
C ILE A 16 -2.17 -0.50 3.87
N CYS A 17 -2.10 0.76 4.32
CA CYS A 17 -0.85 1.51 4.32
C CYS A 17 0.23 0.78 5.12
N ASN A 18 -0.09 0.36 6.34
CA ASN A 18 0.84 -0.34 7.23
C ASN A 18 1.28 -1.68 6.65
N GLY A 19 0.37 -2.43 6.02
CA GLY A 19 0.66 -3.70 5.35
C GLY A 19 1.68 -3.51 4.23
N ILE A 20 1.45 -2.54 3.34
CA ILE A 20 2.38 -2.25 2.23
C ILE A 20 3.73 -1.79 2.75
N ILE A 21 3.76 -0.89 3.73
CA ILE A 21 5.01 -0.41 4.35
C ILE A 21 5.79 -1.58 4.98
N LYS A 22 5.08 -2.49 5.66
CA LYS A 22 5.69 -3.67 6.28
C LYS A 22 6.30 -4.60 5.24
N GLU A 23 5.59 -4.92 4.16
CA GLU A 23 6.11 -5.77 3.07
C GLU A 23 7.32 -5.14 2.39
N ILE A 24 7.37 -3.81 2.27
CA ILE A 24 8.55 -3.08 1.78
C ILE A 24 9.70 -3.20 2.77
N ALA A 25 9.44 -3.01 4.07
CA ALA A 25 10.46 -3.08 5.12
C ALA A 25 11.05 -4.49 5.25
N GLU A 26 10.23 -5.52 5.04
CA GLU A 26 10.64 -6.93 5.01
C GLU A 26 11.34 -7.32 3.69
N GLY A 27 11.30 -6.45 2.67
CA GLY A 27 11.93 -6.68 1.37
C GLY A 27 11.13 -7.58 0.41
N ASN A 28 9.88 -7.89 0.75
CA ASN A 28 8.96 -8.64 -0.09
C ASN A 28 8.44 -7.79 -1.26
N LEU A 29 8.29 -6.47 -1.04
CA LEU A 29 8.02 -5.48 -2.07
C LEU A 29 9.26 -4.61 -2.28
N LYS A 30 9.72 -4.53 -3.52
CA LYS A 30 10.92 -3.80 -3.92
C LYS A 30 10.59 -2.64 -4.83
N ASN A 31 11.58 -1.77 -4.99
CA ASN A 31 11.52 -0.71 -5.98
C ASN A 31 11.29 -1.28 -7.39
N GLY A 32 10.25 -0.78 -8.05
CA GLY A 32 9.85 -1.21 -9.39
C GLY A 32 8.85 -2.36 -9.40
N ASP A 33 8.49 -2.95 -8.25
CA ASP A 33 7.46 -3.98 -8.20
C ASP A 33 6.08 -3.37 -8.47
N GLU A 34 5.21 -4.14 -9.12
CA GLU A 34 3.84 -3.73 -9.36
C GLU A 34 2.96 -4.01 -8.14
N LEU A 35 2.18 -3.00 -7.74
CA LEU A 35 1.09 -3.20 -6.78
C LEU A 35 -0.18 -3.62 -7.51
N PRO A 36 -1.04 -4.41 -6.85
CA PRO A 36 -2.37 -4.70 -7.37
C PRO A 36 -3.12 -3.41 -7.68
N SER A 37 -3.90 -3.40 -8.75
CA SER A 37 -4.80 -2.28 -9.03
C SER A 37 -5.79 -2.07 -7.87
N VAL A 38 -6.31 -0.86 -7.73
CA VAL A 38 -7.31 -0.52 -6.72
C VAL A 38 -8.49 -1.50 -6.73
N ARG A 39 -8.96 -1.88 -7.92
CA ARG A 39 -10.07 -2.83 -8.08
C ARG A 39 -9.68 -4.24 -7.70
N GLN A 40 -8.46 -4.66 -8.03
CA GLN A 40 -7.96 -5.99 -7.70
C GLN A 40 -7.81 -6.13 -6.19
N LEU A 41 -7.10 -5.20 -5.55
CA LEU A 41 -6.90 -5.21 -4.10
C LEU A 41 -8.23 -5.15 -3.33
N ALA A 42 -9.16 -4.32 -3.80
CA ALA A 42 -10.49 -4.22 -3.20
C ALA A 42 -11.26 -5.55 -3.29
N LYS A 43 -11.14 -6.25 -4.43
CA LYS A 43 -11.76 -7.57 -4.63
C LYS A 43 -11.12 -8.63 -3.74
N ASP A 44 -9.79 -8.64 -3.66
CA ASP A 44 -9.03 -9.64 -2.89
C ASP A 44 -9.34 -9.58 -1.39
N PHE A 45 -9.52 -8.37 -0.85
CA PHE A 45 -9.88 -8.17 0.56
C PHE A 45 -11.38 -8.00 0.81
N GLY A 46 -12.22 -7.96 -0.24
CA GLY A 46 -13.66 -7.74 -0.10
C GLY A 46 -14.03 -6.37 0.50
N ILE A 47 -13.27 -5.32 0.18
CA ILE A 47 -13.43 -3.98 0.76
C ILE A 47 -13.85 -2.94 -0.30
N ASN A 48 -14.31 -1.77 0.17
CA ASN A 48 -14.69 -0.68 -0.72
C ASN A 48 -13.47 -0.15 -1.52
N PRO A 49 -13.53 -0.08 -2.86
CA PRO A 49 -12.46 0.49 -3.70
C PRO A 49 -12.06 1.92 -3.33
N MET A 50 -12.99 2.72 -2.79
CA MET A 50 -12.70 4.08 -2.31
C MET A 50 -11.69 4.06 -1.13
N THR A 51 -11.76 3.04 -0.28
CA THR A 51 -10.85 2.84 0.85
C THR A 51 -9.43 2.52 0.36
N VAL A 52 -9.31 1.68 -0.67
CA VAL A 52 -8.03 1.38 -1.30
C VAL A 52 -7.45 2.61 -1.99
N ASN A 53 -8.28 3.37 -2.73
CA ASN A 53 -7.88 4.65 -3.33
C ASN A 53 -7.33 5.61 -2.28
N LYS A 54 -8.00 5.71 -1.12
CA LYS A 54 -7.53 6.55 -0.01
C LYS A 54 -6.15 6.10 0.50
N ALA A 55 -5.95 4.79 0.70
CA ALA A 55 -4.67 4.25 1.14
C ALA A 55 -3.55 4.53 0.13
N TYR A 56 -3.79 4.25 -1.15
CA TYR A 56 -2.81 4.50 -2.22
C TYR A 56 -2.53 6.00 -2.38
N GLY A 57 -3.53 6.86 -2.20
CA GLY A 57 -3.34 8.31 -2.19
C GLY A 57 -2.39 8.78 -1.09
N ILE A 58 -2.51 8.22 0.12
CA ILE A 58 -1.62 8.53 1.25
C ILE A 58 -0.20 8.02 0.97
N LEU A 59 -0.04 6.77 0.53
CA LEU A 59 1.27 6.22 0.21
C LEU A 59 1.96 7.02 -0.91
N LYS A 60 1.18 7.51 -1.88
CA LYS A 60 1.68 8.38 -2.95
C LYS A 60 2.11 9.75 -2.40
N SER A 61 1.33 10.38 -1.51
CA SER A 61 1.72 11.67 -0.91
C SER A 61 2.99 11.55 -0.07
N GLU A 62 3.21 10.40 0.56
CA GLU A 62 4.43 10.09 1.31
C GLU A 62 5.60 9.65 0.41
N ASN A 63 5.44 9.64 -0.92
CA ASN A 63 6.44 9.19 -1.90
C ASN A 63 6.94 7.75 -1.67
N ILE A 64 6.04 6.86 -1.22
CA ILE A 64 6.30 5.42 -1.02
C ILE A 64 5.91 4.62 -2.28
N ILE A 65 4.93 5.13 -3.04
CA ILE A 65 4.47 4.52 -4.30
C ILE A 65 4.30 5.61 -5.36
N GLU A 66 4.41 5.21 -6.62
CA GLU A 66 3.97 6.02 -7.76
C GLU A 66 2.82 5.33 -8.49
N ILE A 67 1.98 6.13 -9.15
CA ILE A 67 0.86 5.62 -9.93
C ILE A 67 1.08 6.08 -11.36
N ASP A 68 1.48 5.17 -12.23
CA ASP A 68 1.57 5.38 -13.67
C ASP A 68 0.23 4.99 -14.32
N ARG A 69 -0.36 5.90 -15.09
CA ARG A 69 -1.63 5.65 -15.78
C ARG A 69 -1.53 4.57 -16.87
N ARG A 70 -0.33 4.23 -17.35
CA ARG A 70 -0.11 3.27 -18.43
C ARG A 70 0.16 1.84 -17.94
N ILE A 71 0.76 1.70 -16.76
CA ILE A 71 1.26 0.41 -16.25
C ILE A 71 0.51 0.00 -14.98
N GLY A 72 0.05 0.95 -14.16
CA GLY A 72 -0.65 0.69 -12.90
C GLY A 72 -0.01 1.40 -11.71
N SER A 73 -0.23 0.86 -10.51
CA SER A 73 0.45 1.37 -9.31
C SER A 73 1.79 0.65 -9.18
N ILE A 74 2.89 1.38 -9.20
CA ILE A 74 4.24 0.84 -9.10
C ILE A 74 4.82 1.26 -7.76
N VAL A 75 5.43 0.33 -7.04
CA VAL A 75 6.16 0.63 -5.81
C VAL A 75 7.38 1.47 -6.17
N TYR A 76 7.43 2.68 -5.64
CA TYR A 76 8.59 3.56 -5.72
C TYR A 76 9.02 3.88 -4.29
N VAL A 77 9.70 2.93 -3.67
CA VAL A 77 10.37 3.10 -2.38
C VAL A 77 11.52 4.09 -2.56
N ARG A 78 11.22 5.37 -2.39
CA ARG A 78 12.27 6.32 -2.10
C ARG A 78 12.79 5.96 -0.71
N CYS A 79 13.97 5.35 -0.62
CA CYS A 79 14.68 5.02 0.63
C CYS A 79 14.87 6.28 1.48
N THR A 80 13.83 6.70 2.18
CA THR A 80 13.94 7.70 3.24
C THR A 80 14.27 6.90 4.49
N LYS A 81 15.39 7.25 5.14
CA LYS A 81 15.90 6.62 6.38
C LYS A 81 14.93 6.66 7.57
N LYS A 82 13.66 7.02 7.34
CA LYS A 82 12.58 7.14 8.33
C LYS A 82 11.91 5.78 8.64
N ILE A 83 12.02 4.79 7.75
CA ILE A 83 11.37 3.47 7.92
C ILE A 83 12.15 2.55 8.87
N LEU A 84 13.39 2.90 9.24
CA LEU A 84 14.28 2.05 10.06
C LEU A 84 14.48 2.55 11.51
N LYS A 85 13.65 3.46 12.03
CA LYS A 85 13.73 3.81 13.46
C LYS A 85 12.75 2.95 14.28
N THR A 86 13.33 1.84 14.76
CA THR A 86 13.22 1.22 16.09
C THR A 86 11.83 1.08 16.70
#